data_AF-A0A924LCA5-F1
#
_entry.id   AF-A0A924LCA5-F1
#
_cell.length_a   1.000
_cell.length_b   1.000
_cell.length_c   1.000
_cell.angle_alpha   90.00
_cell.angle_beta   90.00
_cell.angle_gamma   90.00
#
_symmetry.space_group_name_H-M   'P 1'
#
loop_
_entity.id
_entity.type
_entity.pdbx_description
1 polymer ?
#
loop_
_entity_poly.entity_id
_entity_poly.type
_entity_poly.pdbx_seq_one_letter_code
_entity_poly.pdbx_strand_id
1 'polypeptide(L)'
;MTDKPDDELNISAADDVVDESGVVEEGDELDLGDGEDGDEKVADVDDGEQVDDVEAPEPVADDEPRGFPDDEPHDAVRDEDEPYDAAQASNPRHWGRRVALGLAAVVAALYVGGYFLTGIRMPANATIAGVEVSGKSPADARAAVDKALTPRISREIVLTHGKKEFRIKPDDAGLALDLDRTIDEAGGARSWKPADVLGLFVGRHRTDPALDVDYSALRSAIDTIGESVNTEVVEAQITFPDGKPEIRNPRSGLVVAGDDAASAIRNAYLVSDKPVEVPTAVVEPAVDSDAVAAVKKSFADPAVSGPVTLAVGDKEVSLPVSAYAPALVVRVKDYQLQPFIDAKKLAKPLTDSTTGIGKKAVDATVRIENDKPV
;
A
#
# COMPACT_ATOMS: atom_id res chain seq x y z
N MET A 1 -4.13 -73.96 -5.60
CA MET A 1 -4.26 -72.84 -4.65
C MET A 1 -4.69 -71.65 -5.50
N THR A 2 -6.00 -71.40 -5.63
CA THR A 2 -6.94 -70.79 -4.64
C THR A 2 -6.76 -69.26 -4.59
N ASP A 3 -7.78 -68.43 -4.76
CA ASP A 3 -9.23 -68.75 -4.73
C ASP A 3 -10.12 -67.91 -5.67
N LYS A 4 -11.39 -68.31 -5.79
CA LYS A 4 -12.54 -67.56 -6.37
C LYS A 4 -13.30 -66.83 -5.21
N PRO A 5 -14.48 -66.14 -5.31
CA PRO A 5 -15.67 -66.25 -6.20
C PRO A 5 -15.79 -65.10 -7.25
N ASP A 6 -16.74 -65.02 -8.22
CA ASP A 6 -18.24 -64.92 -8.23
C ASP A 6 -18.77 -63.58 -7.65
N ASP A 7 -19.82 -62.88 -8.13
CA ASP A 7 -20.97 -63.12 -9.07
C ASP A 7 -21.13 -61.92 -10.05
N GLU A 8 -21.77 -61.92 -11.25
CA GLU A 8 -23.10 -62.31 -11.80
C GLU A 8 -24.11 -61.12 -11.95
N LEU A 9 -24.96 -61.15 -13.00
CA LEU A 9 -26.20 -60.35 -13.24
C LEU A 9 -26.06 -58.83 -13.61
N ASN A 10 -27.06 -58.14 -14.20
CA ASN A 10 -28.02 -58.48 -15.29
C ASN A 10 -28.67 -57.17 -15.87
N ILE A 11 -29.49 -57.30 -16.92
CA ILE A 11 -30.45 -56.33 -17.54
C ILE A 11 -30.89 -55.06 -16.77
N SER A 12 -31.01 -53.92 -17.47
CA SER A 12 -32.31 -53.38 -17.98
C SER A 12 -32.18 -51.93 -18.50
N ALA A 13 -33.17 -51.48 -19.27
CA ALA A 13 -33.47 -50.07 -19.56
C ALA A 13 -34.76 -49.63 -18.82
N ALA A 14 -35.24 -48.41 -19.14
CA ALA A 14 -36.41 -47.72 -18.56
C ALA A 14 -36.20 -47.17 -17.12
N ASP A 15 -36.85 -46.08 -16.68
CA ASP A 15 -37.30 -44.84 -17.33
C ASP A 15 -37.75 -43.86 -16.22
N ASP A 16 -37.90 -42.56 -16.55
CA ASP A 16 -38.79 -41.59 -15.89
C ASP A 16 -38.58 -41.17 -14.39
N VAL A 17 -39.31 -40.11 -14.03
CA VAL A 17 -39.66 -39.55 -12.70
C VAL A 17 -38.64 -38.65 -11.97
N VAL A 18 -39.06 -37.39 -11.83
CA VAL A 18 -38.56 -36.28 -11.01
C VAL A 18 -39.19 -36.35 -9.59
N ASP A 19 -38.46 -36.06 -8.50
CA ASP A 19 -38.66 -34.84 -7.67
C ASP A 19 -37.79 -34.68 -6.38
N GLU A 20 -37.83 -33.45 -5.84
CA GLU A 20 -37.71 -32.96 -4.43
C GLU A 20 -36.69 -33.49 -3.37
N SER A 21 -35.82 -32.55 -2.94
CA SER A 21 -35.60 -32.11 -1.53
C SER A 21 -34.62 -32.85 -0.56
N GLY A 22 -34.19 -32.12 0.49
CA GLY A 22 -33.25 -32.52 1.57
C GLY A 22 -31.78 -32.18 1.27
N VAL A 23 -31.04 -31.31 1.96
CA VAL A 23 -31.04 -30.73 3.33
C VAL A 23 -30.64 -31.69 4.46
N VAL A 24 -29.32 -31.75 4.69
CA VAL A 24 -28.59 -31.92 5.97
C VAL A 24 -27.26 -31.14 5.74
N GLU A 25 -26.78 -30.16 6.51
CA GLU A 25 -26.56 -29.99 7.97
C GLU A 25 -25.46 -30.90 8.55
N GLU A 26 -24.62 -30.28 9.39
CA GLU A 26 -23.45 -30.84 10.11
C GLU A 26 -22.34 -31.48 9.23
N GLY A 27 -21.05 -31.33 9.51
CA GLY A 27 -20.38 -30.55 10.57
C GLY A 27 -19.10 -31.28 11.00
N ASP A 28 -17.98 -30.58 11.08
CA ASP A 28 -16.80 -31.08 11.83
C ASP A 28 -15.91 -29.92 12.28
N GLU A 29 -15.45 -30.01 13.52
CA GLU A 29 -14.70 -28.99 14.25
C GLU A 29 -13.27 -29.51 14.46
N LEU A 30 -12.25 -28.78 13.98
CA LEU A 30 -10.84 -29.15 14.16
C LEU A 30 -10.02 -28.00 14.73
N ASP A 31 -10.14 -27.90 16.05
CA ASP A 31 -9.08 -27.87 17.07
C ASP A 31 -7.77 -27.08 16.85
N LEU A 32 -7.23 -26.59 17.97
CA LEU A 32 -6.09 -25.68 18.07
C LEU A 32 -4.75 -26.43 18.04
N GLY A 33 -3.75 -25.81 17.42
CA GLY A 33 -2.36 -26.27 17.45
C GLY A 33 -1.42 -25.15 17.88
N ASP A 34 -1.13 -25.06 19.18
CA ASP A 34 0.00 -24.26 19.68
C ASP A 34 1.33 -24.81 19.15
N GLY A 35 2.28 -23.92 18.89
CA GLY A 35 3.61 -24.26 18.38
C GLY A 35 4.65 -23.22 18.81
N GLU A 36 5.46 -23.58 19.80
CA GLU A 36 6.46 -22.72 20.44
C GLU A 36 7.69 -22.44 19.55
N ASP A 37 8.30 -21.28 19.83
CA ASP A 37 9.73 -20.92 19.75
C ASP A 37 10.58 -21.24 18.51
N GLY A 38 11.18 -20.18 17.95
CA GLY A 38 12.16 -20.22 16.87
C GLY A 38 13.15 -19.05 16.92
N ASP A 39 14.04 -19.03 17.92
CA ASP A 39 15.18 -18.11 17.99
C ASP A 39 16.15 -18.33 16.82
N GLU A 40 16.18 -17.43 15.82
CA GLU A 40 17.29 -17.31 14.88
C GLU A 40 18.06 -16.01 15.03
N LYS A 41 19.39 -16.15 15.07
CA LYS A 41 20.35 -15.08 15.35
C LYS A 41 20.80 -14.44 14.04
N VAL A 42 20.55 -13.15 13.87
CA VAL A 42 21.31 -12.33 12.92
C VAL A 42 22.66 -11.96 13.55
N ALA A 43 23.74 -12.11 12.78
CA ALA A 43 25.11 -11.98 13.26
C ALA A 43 25.67 -10.57 13.12
N ASP A 44 26.65 -10.23 13.95
CA ASP A 44 27.48 -9.04 13.79
C ASP A 44 28.25 -9.08 12.47
N VAL A 45 28.30 -7.95 11.76
CA VAL A 45 29.30 -7.69 10.71
C VAL A 45 29.92 -6.33 11.01
N ASP A 46 31.12 -6.39 11.58
CA ASP A 46 32.05 -5.27 11.70
C ASP A 46 33.01 -5.33 10.50
N ASP A 47 33.13 -4.21 9.77
CA ASP A 47 34.24 -3.97 8.84
C ASP A 47 34.35 -2.44 8.61
N GLY A 48 35.57 -1.92 8.67
CA GLY A 48 35.87 -0.48 8.72
C GLY A 48 36.81 0.01 7.60
N GLU A 49 37.62 1.03 7.90
CA GLU A 49 38.52 1.76 6.98
C GLU A 49 37.75 2.56 5.87
N GLN A 50 37.71 3.91 5.83
CA GLN A 50 38.81 4.88 5.59
C GLN A 50 39.48 4.70 4.20
N VAL A 51 39.79 5.74 3.40
CA VAL A 51 39.58 7.21 3.39
C VAL A 51 39.73 7.69 1.94
N ASP A 52 39.40 8.94 1.62
CA ASP A 52 40.31 9.82 0.85
C ASP A 52 39.83 11.30 0.87
N ASP A 53 40.78 12.23 0.92
CA ASP A 53 40.54 13.68 1.02
C ASP A 53 40.31 14.35 -0.34
N VAL A 54 39.39 15.33 -0.41
CA VAL A 54 39.39 16.35 -1.47
C VAL A 54 39.25 17.75 -0.90
N GLU A 55 40.42 18.38 -0.83
CA GLU A 55 40.76 19.78 -0.58
C GLU A 55 39.75 20.84 -1.06
N ALA A 56 39.53 21.88 -0.26
CA ALA A 56 38.73 23.06 -0.61
C ALA A 56 39.65 24.26 -0.98
N PRO A 57 39.48 24.90 -2.14
CA PRO A 57 40.29 26.06 -2.53
C PRO A 57 39.64 27.40 -2.12
N GLU A 58 40.44 28.29 -1.52
CA GLU A 58 40.20 29.74 -1.55
C GLU A 58 41.01 30.38 -2.72
N PRO A 59 41.26 31.71 -2.80
CA PRO A 59 40.60 32.52 -3.81
C PRO A 59 41.56 33.12 -4.87
N VAL A 60 41.00 33.70 -5.92
CA VAL A 60 41.74 34.46 -6.95
C VAL A 60 41.07 35.84 -7.13
N ALA A 61 41.89 36.87 -7.34
CA ALA A 61 41.49 38.27 -7.43
C ALA A 61 41.70 38.85 -8.85
N ASP A 62 41.53 40.18 -8.97
CA ASP A 62 41.75 41.03 -10.14
C ASP A 62 40.71 40.82 -11.29
N ASP A 63 40.15 41.85 -11.93
CA ASP A 63 40.80 43.04 -12.51
C ASP A 63 39.91 44.33 -12.42
N GLU A 64 40.53 45.49 -12.64
CA GLU A 64 39.96 46.85 -12.67
C GLU A 64 40.06 47.45 -14.10
N PRO A 65 40.05 48.77 -14.40
CA PRO A 65 39.48 49.95 -13.73
C PRO A 65 38.52 50.76 -14.65
N ARG A 66 38.05 51.93 -14.15
CA ARG A 66 37.75 53.25 -14.81
C ARG A 66 36.43 53.84 -14.30
N GLY A 67 36.37 55.08 -13.80
CA GLY A 67 37.44 56.05 -13.55
C GLY A 67 36.92 57.39 -12.95
N PHE A 68 37.84 58.16 -12.39
CA PHE A 68 37.70 59.53 -11.86
C PHE A 68 37.68 60.59 -13.00
N PRO A 69 37.46 61.91 -12.77
CA PRO A 69 37.39 62.67 -11.49
C PRO A 69 36.04 63.45 -11.32
N ASP A 70 35.83 64.47 -10.48
CA ASP A 70 36.74 65.40 -9.76
C ASP A 70 36.08 66.09 -8.52
N ASP A 71 36.80 67.07 -7.94
CA ASP A 71 36.46 68.15 -7.00
C ASP A 71 36.68 67.97 -5.47
N GLU A 72 37.54 68.86 -4.95
CA GLU A 72 38.07 69.02 -3.59
C GLU A 72 37.42 70.27 -2.88
N PRO A 73 37.86 70.71 -1.68
CA PRO A 73 38.00 70.00 -0.39
C PRO A 73 37.37 70.84 0.77
N HIS A 74 37.56 70.47 2.05
CA HIS A 74 38.27 71.31 3.06
C HIS A 74 38.29 70.75 4.50
N ASP A 75 39.32 71.17 5.25
CA ASP A 75 39.53 71.21 6.70
C ASP A 75 39.46 69.86 7.49
N ALA A 76 40.59 69.26 7.91
CA ALA A 76 41.52 69.64 9.01
C ALA A 76 40.93 69.39 10.42
N VAL A 77 41.65 68.86 11.44
CA VAL A 77 43.02 69.15 11.92
C VAL A 77 43.62 67.94 12.69
N ARG A 78 44.95 67.74 12.56
CA ARG A 78 46.05 67.37 13.53
C ARG A 78 45.70 67.04 15.00
N ASP A 79 46.52 66.41 15.86
CA ASP A 79 47.69 65.47 15.91
C ASP A 79 47.58 64.85 17.37
N GLU A 80 48.48 64.16 18.11
CA GLU A 80 49.88 63.71 18.03
C GLU A 80 50.11 62.57 19.08
N ASP A 81 50.44 61.33 18.65
CA ASP A 81 51.17 60.19 19.30
C ASP A 81 50.91 59.58 20.74
N GLU A 82 51.40 58.32 20.87
CA GLU A 82 51.84 57.56 22.09
C GLU A 82 50.80 57.03 23.14
N PRO A 83 51.11 55.94 23.90
CA PRO A 83 51.98 54.79 23.62
C PRO A 83 51.32 53.40 23.90
N TYR A 84 52.09 52.32 23.73
CA TYR A 84 51.69 50.94 24.04
C TYR A 84 51.76 50.66 25.57
N ASP A 85 50.69 50.14 26.18
CA ASP A 85 50.75 49.65 27.57
C ASP A 85 49.99 48.32 27.77
N ALA A 86 50.72 47.28 28.18
CA ALA A 86 50.27 45.88 28.17
C ALA A 86 49.61 45.47 29.50
N ALA A 87 48.52 46.16 29.86
CA ALA A 87 47.83 45.98 31.14
C ALA A 87 47.17 44.60 31.30
N GLN A 88 47.85 43.66 31.98
CA GLN A 88 47.31 42.36 32.38
C GLN A 88 46.24 42.52 33.47
N ALA A 89 45.00 42.80 33.08
CA ALA A 89 43.87 42.91 34.00
C ALA A 89 43.48 41.54 34.58
N SER A 90 43.55 41.41 35.91
CA SER A 90 43.42 40.12 36.63
C SER A 90 41.98 39.58 36.68
N ASN A 91 41.57 38.90 35.60
CA ASN A 91 40.63 37.77 35.55
C ASN A 91 39.72 37.53 36.78
N PRO A 92 38.52 38.14 36.86
CA PRO A 92 37.55 37.93 37.95
C PRO A 92 36.73 36.62 37.80
N ARG A 93 37.37 35.52 37.37
CA ARG A 93 36.75 34.22 37.03
C ARG A 93 35.80 33.67 38.09
N HIS A 94 35.98 34.02 39.36
CA HIS A 94 35.14 33.57 40.47
C HIS A 94 33.86 34.39 40.68
N TRP A 95 33.82 35.67 40.33
CA TRP A 95 32.59 36.48 40.48
C TRP A 95 31.59 36.14 39.39
N GLY A 96 32.00 36.18 38.13
CA GLY A 96 31.15 35.77 37.00
C GLY A 96 30.62 34.33 37.17
N ARG A 97 31.46 33.41 37.66
CA ARG A 97 31.04 32.03 37.97
C ARG A 97 30.04 31.93 39.13
N ARG A 98 30.13 32.79 40.16
CA ARG A 98 29.11 32.87 41.23
C ARG A 98 27.79 33.44 40.73
N VAL A 99 27.82 34.46 39.88
CA VAL A 99 26.61 35.04 39.25
C VAL A 99 25.95 34.01 38.33
N ALA A 100 26.73 33.32 37.49
CA ALA A 100 26.23 32.25 36.62
C ALA A 100 25.64 31.07 37.41
N LEU A 101 26.28 30.64 38.51
CA LEU A 101 25.73 29.60 39.39
C LEU A 101 24.44 30.04 40.10
N GLY A 102 24.36 31.31 40.54
CA GLY A 102 23.14 31.87 41.11
C GLY A 102 21.98 31.91 40.10
N LEU A 103 22.25 32.37 38.87
CA LEU A 103 21.29 32.37 37.78
C LEU A 103 20.85 30.95 37.40
N ALA A 104 21.79 30.00 37.29
CA ALA A 104 21.48 28.60 37.02
C ALA A 104 20.62 27.97 38.12
N ALA A 105 20.87 28.29 39.39
CA ALA A 105 20.04 27.83 40.51
C ALA A 105 18.61 28.41 40.46
N VAL A 106 18.46 29.68 40.08
CA VAL A 106 17.13 30.30 39.86
C VAL A 106 16.40 29.65 38.68
N VAL A 107 17.08 29.43 37.56
CA VAL A 107 16.51 28.75 36.38
C VAL A 107 16.10 27.31 36.72
N ALA A 108 16.93 26.56 37.47
CA ALA A 108 16.59 25.22 37.93
C ALA A 108 15.38 25.22 38.88
N ALA A 109 15.30 26.16 39.82
CA ALA A 109 14.15 26.29 40.71
C ALA A 109 12.86 26.65 39.96
N LEU A 110 12.93 27.55 38.96
CA LEU A 110 11.80 27.90 38.09
C LEU A 110 11.36 26.72 37.22
N TYR A 111 12.30 25.95 36.65
CA TYR A 111 12.01 24.75 35.87
C TYR A 111 11.35 23.66 36.72
N VAL A 112 11.86 23.39 37.93
CA VAL A 112 11.22 22.44 38.87
C VAL A 112 9.83 22.94 39.28
N GLY A 113 9.67 24.23 39.60
CA GLY A 113 8.36 24.82 39.90
C GLY A 113 7.37 24.74 38.74
N GLY A 114 7.84 24.94 37.51
CA GLY A 114 7.07 24.77 36.28
C GLY A 114 6.67 23.31 36.03
N TYR A 115 7.58 22.36 36.25
CA TYR A 115 7.29 20.93 36.21
C TYR A 115 6.17 20.52 37.18
N PHE A 116 6.15 21.09 38.40
CA PHE A 116 5.05 20.88 39.35
C PHE A 116 3.70 21.47 38.91
N LEU A 117 3.68 22.38 37.92
CA LEU A 117 2.46 22.94 37.35
C LEU A 117 2.00 22.23 36.06
N THR A 118 2.88 21.47 35.38
CA THR A 118 2.48 20.54 34.31
C THR A 118 1.61 19.42 34.89
N GLY A 119 0.58 18.98 34.17
CA GLY A 119 -0.40 18.01 34.68
C GLY A 119 -1.46 18.57 35.63
N ILE A 120 -1.35 19.83 36.08
CA ILE A 120 -2.37 20.47 36.95
C ILE A 120 -3.29 21.39 36.13
N ARG A 121 -2.76 21.99 35.06
CA ARG A 121 -3.49 22.90 34.16
C ARG A 121 -2.99 22.78 32.72
N MET A 122 -3.87 23.05 31.77
CA MET A 122 -3.53 23.11 30.33
C MET A 122 -2.61 24.29 30.00
N PRO A 123 -1.80 24.23 28.91
CA PRO A 123 -0.91 25.31 28.50
C PRO A 123 -1.58 26.65 28.18
N ALA A 124 -0.77 27.70 28.12
CA ALA A 124 -1.21 29.01 27.67
C ALA A 124 -1.55 28.97 26.17
N ASN A 125 -2.66 29.60 25.79
CA ASN A 125 -3.20 29.60 24.43
C ASN A 125 -3.37 28.17 23.85
N ALA A 126 -3.82 27.23 24.70
CA ALA A 126 -4.13 25.85 24.30
C ALA A 126 -5.54 25.74 23.71
N THR A 127 -5.61 25.16 22.51
CA THR A 127 -6.84 25.01 21.72
C THR A 127 -6.88 23.65 21.04
N ILE A 128 -7.93 22.86 21.31
CA ILE A 128 -8.15 21.52 20.75
C ILE A 128 -9.30 21.59 19.75
N ALA A 129 -9.04 21.33 18.47
CA ALA A 129 -10.05 21.42 17.38
C ALA A 129 -10.92 22.70 17.37
N GLY A 130 -10.38 23.82 17.85
CA GLY A 130 -11.10 25.11 17.98
C GLY A 130 -11.71 25.39 19.35
N VAL A 131 -11.72 24.43 20.27
CA VAL A 131 -12.15 24.58 21.67
C VAL A 131 -10.99 25.16 22.50
N GLU A 132 -11.17 26.34 23.08
CA GLU A 132 -10.17 26.89 24.01
C GLU A 132 -10.18 26.12 25.34
N VAL A 133 -9.04 25.53 25.68
CA VAL A 133 -8.80 24.80 26.93
C VAL A 133 -7.77 25.50 27.83
N SER A 134 -7.28 26.67 27.43
CA SER A 134 -6.22 27.42 28.13
C SER A 134 -6.50 27.57 29.64
N GLY A 135 -5.51 27.25 30.47
CA GLY A 135 -5.56 27.40 31.93
C GLY A 135 -6.59 26.55 32.69
N LYS A 136 -7.43 25.74 32.03
CA LYS A 136 -8.34 24.76 32.66
C LYS A 136 -7.55 23.65 33.34
N SER A 137 -8.14 22.91 34.30
CA SER A 137 -7.61 21.60 34.66
C SER A 137 -7.77 20.60 33.51
N PRO A 138 -6.98 19.52 33.43
CA PRO A 138 -7.19 18.47 32.42
C PRO A 138 -8.61 17.87 32.42
N ALA A 139 -9.25 17.76 33.60
CA ALA A 139 -10.63 17.28 33.73
C ALA A 139 -11.66 18.29 33.19
N ASP A 140 -11.52 19.58 33.49
CA ASP A 140 -12.37 20.64 32.95
C ASP A 140 -12.18 20.82 31.43
N ALA A 141 -10.95 20.59 30.95
CA ALA A 141 -10.61 20.59 29.54
C ALA A 141 -11.26 19.41 28.82
N ARG A 142 -11.16 18.18 29.36
CA ARG A 142 -11.85 16.99 28.83
C ARG A 142 -13.35 17.24 28.71
N ALA A 143 -14.00 17.71 29.77
CA ALA A 143 -15.45 17.98 29.78
C ALA A 143 -15.89 19.10 28.81
N ALA A 144 -15.00 20.08 28.53
CA ALA A 144 -15.25 21.12 27.54
C ALA A 144 -15.05 20.63 26.09
N VAL A 145 -14.03 19.80 25.84
CA VAL A 145 -13.72 19.23 24.53
C VAL A 145 -14.74 18.17 24.14
N ASP A 146 -15.06 17.23 25.03
CA ASP A 146 -16.12 16.23 24.83
C ASP A 146 -17.41 16.90 24.38
N LYS A 147 -18.01 17.76 25.22
CA LYS A 147 -19.27 18.45 24.93
C LYS A 147 -19.28 19.24 23.61
N ALA A 148 -18.13 19.71 23.14
CA ALA A 148 -18.00 20.43 21.88
C ALA A 148 -17.79 19.50 20.67
N LEU A 149 -17.24 18.30 20.88
CA LEU A 149 -16.98 17.31 19.84
C LEU A 149 -18.04 16.20 19.77
N THR A 150 -18.84 15.91 20.81
CA THR A 150 -19.94 14.92 20.74
C THR A 150 -20.85 15.14 19.52
N PRO A 151 -21.28 16.38 19.17
CA PRO A 151 -22.11 16.62 17.99
C PRO A 151 -21.37 16.51 16.65
N ARG A 152 -20.04 16.33 16.68
CA ARG A 152 -19.16 16.20 15.51
C ARG A 152 -18.62 14.78 15.32
N ILE A 153 -18.51 13.99 16.40
CA ILE A 153 -18.03 12.61 16.43
C ILE A 153 -18.88 11.70 15.55
N SER A 154 -20.22 11.77 15.67
CA SER A 154 -21.14 10.91 14.92
C SER A 154 -21.55 11.45 13.54
N ARG A 155 -20.79 12.37 12.95
CA ARG A 155 -21.10 12.93 11.62
C ARG A 155 -20.45 12.08 10.53
N GLU A 156 -21.24 11.75 9.51
CA GLU A 156 -20.77 11.01 8.34
C GLU A 156 -19.61 11.74 7.64
N ILE A 157 -18.54 11.00 7.35
CA ILE A 157 -17.42 11.46 6.53
C ILE A 157 -17.85 11.29 5.07
N VAL A 158 -17.93 12.41 4.35
CA VAL A 158 -18.25 12.42 2.92
C VAL A 158 -16.99 12.19 2.11
N LEU A 159 -16.98 11.13 1.30
CA LEU A 159 -15.89 10.71 0.44
C LEU A 159 -16.33 10.80 -1.02
N THR A 160 -15.46 11.29 -1.91
CA THR A 160 -15.82 11.55 -3.31
C THR A 160 -14.78 11.00 -4.27
N HIS A 161 -15.24 10.40 -5.38
CA HIS A 161 -14.37 10.01 -6.48
C HIS A 161 -15.03 10.35 -7.83
N GLY A 162 -14.51 11.39 -8.50
CA GLY A 162 -15.01 11.91 -9.77
C GLY A 162 -16.45 12.46 -9.71
N LYS A 163 -17.44 11.57 -9.84
CA LYS A 163 -18.88 11.89 -9.71
C LYS A 163 -19.62 11.01 -8.69
N LYS A 164 -18.92 10.09 -8.02
CA LYS A 164 -19.47 9.22 -6.98
C LYS A 164 -19.27 9.90 -5.62
N GLU A 165 -20.30 9.86 -4.78
CA GLU A 165 -20.27 10.29 -3.39
C GLU A 165 -20.55 9.07 -2.51
N PHE A 166 -19.74 8.88 -1.48
CA PHE A 166 -19.82 7.84 -0.47
C PHE A 166 -19.93 8.51 0.90
N ARG A 167 -20.61 7.86 1.84
CA ARG A 167 -20.72 8.34 3.22
C ARG A 167 -20.41 7.20 4.17
N ILE A 168 -19.47 7.45 5.06
CA ILE A 168 -19.01 6.50 6.08
C ILE A 168 -19.35 7.09 7.45
N LYS A 169 -19.98 6.32 8.34
CA LYS A 169 -20.02 6.71 9.75
C LYS A 169 -18.66 6.42 10.39
N PRO A 170 -18.11 7.32 11.21
CA PRO A 170 -16.85 7.09 11.93
C PRO A 170 -16.85 5.77 12.72
N ASP A 171 -17.92 5.51 13.46
CA ASP A 171 -18.12 4.28 14.23
C ASP A 171 -18.05 3.02 13.35
N ASP A 172 -18.73 3.01 12.19
CA ASP A 172 -18.76 1.88 11.25
C ASP A 172 -17.38 1.63 10.59
N ALA A 173 -16.48 2.63 10.60
CA ALA A 173 -15.10 2.55 10.10
C ALA A 173 -14.06 2.53 11.22
N GLY A 174 -14.46 2.24 12.46
CA GLY A 174 -13.53 2.08 13.59
C GLY A 174 -12.83 3.35 14.06
N LEU A 175 -13.36 4.54 13.75
CA LEU A 175 -12.77 5.83 14.10
C LEU A 175 -13.40 6.40 15.38
N ALA A 176 -12.66 6.36 16.48
CA ALA A 176 -13.05 6.92 17.76
C ALA A 176 -12.16 8.10 18.18
N LEU A 177 -12.68 8.95 19.08
CA LEU A 177 -11.92 10.04 19.69
C LEU A 177 -11.28 9.57 21.01
N ASP A 178 -9.95 9.51 21.08
CA ASP A 178 -9.25 9.31 22.34
C ASP A 178 -9.12 10.66 23.07
N LEU A 179 -10.11 10.95 23.93
CA LEU A 179 -10.15 12.16 24.75
C LEU A 179 -9.03 12.22 25.80
N ASP A 180 -8.45 11.10 26.23
CA ASP A 180 -7.35 11.09 27.21
C ASP A 180 -6.05 11.47 26.51
N ARG A 181 -5.71 10.75 25.44
CA ARG A 181 -4.55 11.02 24.57
C ARG A 181 -4.60 12.43 23.98
N THR A 182 -5.77 12.91 23.56
CA THR A 182 -5.95 14.29 23.06
C THR A 182 -5.61 15.34 24.12
N ILE A 183 -6.01 15.13 25.38
CA ILE A 183 -5.73 16.06 26.47
C ILE A 183 -4.25 16.00 26.88
N ASP A 184 -3.67 14.80 26.92
CA ASP A 184 -2.26 14.60 27.23
C ASP A 184 -1.32 15.21 26.16
N GLU A 185 -1.59 14.97 24.87
CA GLU A 185 -0.88 15.58 23.73
C GLU A 185 -1.04 17.11 23.68
N ALA A 186 -2.17 17.64 24.17
CA ALA A 186 -2.37 19.08 24.34
C ALA A 186 -1.68 19.67 25.58
N GLY A 187 -0.78 18.93 26.24
CA GLY A 187 -0.03 19.38 27.41
C GLY A 187 -0.78 19.25 28.73
N GLY A 188 -1.87 18.47 28.76
CA GLY A 188 -2.55 18.03 29.98
C GLY A 188 -1.76 16.97 30.76
N ALA A 189 -0.79 16.32 30.12
CA ALA A 189 0.13 15.38 30.76
C ALA A 189 1.17 16.08 31.65
N ARG A 190 1.75 15.34 32.59
CA ARG A 190 2.88 15.81 33.41
C ARG A 190 4.21 15.47 32.74
N SER A 191 4.97 16.49 32.32
CA SER A 191 6.15 16.33 31.45
C SER A 191 7.38 17.06 31.96
N TRP A 192 8.54 16.38 31.88
CA TRP A 192 9.85 16.96 32.17
C TRP A 192 10.47 17.72 30.98
N LYS A 193 9.87 17.66 29.77
CA LYS A 193 10.44 18.33 28.59
C LYS A 193 10.47 19.86 28.82
N PRO A 194 11.63 20.54 28.66
CA PRO A 194 11.71 21.99 28.88
C PRO A 194 10.77 22.81 27.97
N ALA A 195 10.47 22.30 26.77
CA ALA A 195 9.50 22.90 25.85
C ALA A 195 8.11 22.99 26.47
N ASP A 196 7.60 21.89 27.03
CA ASP A 196 6.27 21.78 27.64
C ASP A 196 6.15 22.68 28.89
N VAL A 197 7.22 22.72 29.70
CA VAL A 197 7.33 23.59 30.89
C VAL A 197 7.32 25.08 30.53
N LEU A 198 7.95 25.47 29.42
CA LEU A 198 7.86 26.83 28.85
C LEU A 198 6.49 27.10 28.21
N GLY A 199 5.96 26.12 27.48
CA GLY A 199 4.67 26.15 26.78
C GLY A 199 3.49 26.47 27.71
N LEU A 200 3.59 26.02 28.96
CA LEU A 200 2.66 26.34 30.04
C LEU A 200 2.48 27.86 30.29
N PHE A 201 3.41 28.70 29.84
CA PHE A 201 3.39 30.16 30.02
C PHE A 201 3.49 30.94 28.70
N VAL A 202 4.19 30.42 27.68
CA VAL A 202 4.44 31.10 26.41
C VAL A 202 4.33 30.16 25.21
N GLY A 203 3.57 30.55 24.19
CA GLY A 203 3.40 29.78 22.95
C GLY A 203 1.99 29.88 22.38
N ARG A 204 1.74 29.10 21.32
CA ARG A 204 0.41 28.78 20.79
C ARG A 204 0.31 27.27 20.67
N HIS A 205 -0.58 26.65 21.44
CA HIS A 205 -0.70 25.19 21.50
C HIS A 205 -1.99 24.79 20.78
N ARG A 206 -1.90 24.63 19.46
CA ARG A 206 -2.98 24.01 18.69
C ARG A 206 -2.68 22.52 18.58
N THR A 207 -3.60 21.71 19.07
CA THR A 207 -3.56 20.26 19.00
C THR A 207 -4.82 19.81 18.27
N ASP A 208 -4.68 19.01 17.21
CA ASP A 208 -5.84 18.39 16.58
C ASP A 208 -6.18 17.08 17.33
N PRO A 209 -7.42 16.55 17.25
CA PRO A 209 -7.85 15.47 18.15
C PRO A 209 -7.12 14.15 17.89
N ALA A 210 -6.62 13.53 18.95
CA ALA A 210 -6.00 12.21 18.88
C ALA A 210 -7.08 11.14 18.67
N LEU A 211 -6.89 10.29 17.68
CA LEU A 211 -7.85 9.26 17.29
C LEU A 211 -7.42 7.89 17.79
N ASP A 212 -8.40 7.11 18.23
CA ASP A 212 -8.27 5.66 18.32
C ASP A 212 -8.86 5.04 17.06
N VAL A 213 -8.17 4.05 16.49
CA VAL A 213 -8.45 3.56 15.13
C VAL A 213 -8.36 2.04 15.07
N ASP A 214 -9.50 1.38 14.86
CA ASP A 214 -9.52 0.02 14.37
C ASP A 214 -9.21 0.02 12.87
N TYR A 215 -7.96 -0.30 12.55
CA TYR A 215 -7.47 -0.39 11.18
C TYR A 215 -8.17 -1.49 10.36
N SER A 216 -8.74 -2.52 11.00
CA SER A 216 -9.48 -3.59 10.30
C SER A 216 -10.86 -3.11 9.85
N ALA A 217 -11.61 -2.44 10.72
CA ALA A 217 -12.88 -1.80 10.37
C ALA A 217 -12.69 -0.68 9.33
N LEU A 218 -11.67 0.17 9.51
CA LEU A 218 -11.32 1.21 8.54
C LEU A 218 -10.97 0.62 7.17
N ARG A 219 -10.19 -0.48 7.14
CA ARG A 219 -9.87 -1.20 5.90
C ARG A 219 -11.12 -1.76 5.23
N SER A 220 -11.99 -2.45 5.96
CA SER A 220 -13.25 -2.99 5.42
C SER A 220 -14.16 -1.91 4.83
N ALA A 221 -14.26 -0.75 5.49
CA ALA A 221 -15.03 0.38 4.96
C ALA A 221 -14.41 0.99 3.69
N ILE A 222 -13.08 1.00 3.57
CA ILE A 222 -12.36 1.43 2.36
C ILE A 222 -12.52 0.40 1.23
N ASP A 223 -12.45 -0.90 1.51
CA ASP A 223 -12.65 -1.95 0.50
C ASP A 223 -14.10 -1.96 -0.02
N THR A 224 -15.08 -1.59 0.81
CA THR A 224 -16.48 -1.36 0.41
C THR A 224 -16.61 -0.19 -0.59
N ILE A 225 -15.82 0.87 -0.43
CA ILE A 225 -15.69 1.92 -1.48
C ILE A 225 -14.98 1.35 -2.71
N GLY A 226 -13.98 0.49 -2.50
CA GLY A 226 -13.26 -0.25 -3.53
C GLY A 226 -14.19 -1.00 -4.49
N GLU A 227 -15.20 -1.74 -4.00
CA GLU A 227 -16.21 -2.41 -4.86
C GLU A 227 -16.88 -1.46 -5.87
N SER A 228 -17.06 -0.19 -5.49
CA SER A 228 -17.69 0.83 -6.31
C SER A 228 -16.72 1.72 -7.10
N VAL A 229 -15.44 1.81 -6.72
CA VAL A 229 -14.44 2.69 -7.35
C VAL A 229 -13.47 1.91 -8.25
N ASN A 230 -13.08 0.70 -7.84
CA ASN A 230 -12.11 -0.13 -8.54
C ASN A 230 -12.61 -0.46 -9.95
N THR A 231 -11.67 -0.60 -10.87
CA THR A 231 -11.90 -1.03 -12.25
C THR A 231 -10.83 -2.06 -12.58
N GLU A 232 -11.23 -3.28 -12.92
CA GLU A 232 -10.27 -4.34 -13.26
C GLU A 232 -9.36 -3.93 -14.42
N VAL A 233 -8.09 -4.30 -14.32
CA VAL A 233 -7.13 -4.15 -15.42
C VAL A 233 -7.51 -5.12 -16.55
N VAL A 234 -7.74 -4.59 -17.75
CA VAL A 234 -8.12 -5.41 -18.90
C VAL A 234 -6.84 -5.89 -19.56
N GLU A 235 -6.45 -7.13 -19.25
CA GLU A 235 -5.28 -7.73 -19.88
C GLU A 235 -5.46 -7.96 -21.38
N ALA A 236 -4.35 -7.90 -22.12
CA ALA A 236 -4.37 -8.11 -23.55
C ALA A 236 -4.69 -9.57 -23.93
N GLN A 237 -5.38 -9.73 -25.08
CA GLN A 237 -5.74 -11.04 -25.60
C GLN A 237 -5.77 -11.02 -27.13
N ILE A 238 -5.39 -12.13 -27.78
CA ILE A 238 -5.62 -12.37 -29.20
C ILE A 238 -6.50 -13.62 -29.32
N THR A 239 -7.67 -13.45 -29.94
CA THR A 239 -8.61 -14.53 -30.29
C THR A 239 -8.64 -14.72 -31.81
N PHE A 240 -9.20 -15.84 -32.29
CA PHE A 240 -9.18 -16.17 -33.72
C PHE A 240 -10.58 -16.51 -34.29
N PRO A 241 -11.59 -15.62 -34.14
CA PRO A 241 -12.89 -15.82 -34.78
C PRO A 241 -12.75 -15.92 -36.29
N ASP A 242 -13.53 -16.81 -36.91
CA ASP A 242 -13.50 -17.10 -38.35
C ASP A 242 -12.09 -17.34 -38.95
N GLY A 243 -11.13 -17.78 -38.12
CA GLY A 243 -9.74 -18.01 -38.54
C GLY A 243 -8.88 -16.75 -38.71
N LYS A 244 -9.28 -15.61 -38.13
CA LYS A 244 -8.56 -14.33 -38.25
C LYS A 244 -8.13 -13.80 -36.87
N PRO A 245 -6.89 -13.33 -36.66
CA PRO A 245 -6.47 -12.88 -35.34
C PRO A 245 -7.04 -11.50 -35.00
N GLU A 246 -7.92 -11.44 -33.99
CA GLU A 246 -8.50 -10.21 -33.44
C GLU A 246 -7.84 -9.87 -32.09
N ILE A 247 -7.49 -8.59 -31.91
CA ILE A 247 -6.87 -8.09 -30.68
C ILE A 247 -7.94 -7.51 -29.75
N ARG A 248 -7.99 -7.99 -28.51
CA ARG A 248 -8.52 -7.24 -27.36
C ARG A 248 -7.38 -6.38 -26.82
N ASN A 249 -7.44 -5.08 -27.09
CA ASN A 249 -6.44 -4.13 -26.61
C ASN A 249 -6.42 -4.09 -25.06
N PRO A 250 -5.23 -4.01 -24.44
CA PRO A 250 -5.10 -3.85 -23.01
C PRO A 250 -5.65 -2.49 -22.55
N ARG A 251 -6.07 -2.40 -21.28
CA ARG A 251 -6.47 -1.14 -20.63
C ARG A 251 -6.09 -1.16 -19.15
N SER A 252 -5.51 -0.06 -18.67
CA SER A 252 -5.19 0.11 -17.25
C SER A 252 -6.45 0.03 -16.38
N GLY A 253 -6.32 -0.66 -15.25
CA GLY A 253 -7.30 -0.66 -14.18
C GLY A 253 -7.11 0.52 -13.23
N LEU A 254 -7.98 0.59 -12.22
CA LEU A 254 -7.94 1.57 -11.15
C LEU A 254 -8.22 0.86 -9.83
N VAL A 255 -7.48 1.19 -8.78
CA VAL A 255 -7.69 0.65 -7.43
C VAL A 255 -7.64 1.76 -6.39
N VAL A 256 -8.46 1.69 -5.34
CA VAL A 256 -8.35 2.57 -4.18
C VAL A 256 -7.01 2.35 -3.49
N ALA A 257 -6.23 3.42 -3.30
CA ALA A 257 -4.96 3.38 -2.59
C ALA A 257 -5.27 3.35 -1.08
N GLY A 258 -5.40 2.15 -0.52
CA GLY A 258 -6.02 1.93 0.79
C GLY A 258 -5.37 2.70 1.95
N ASP A 259 -4.04 2.77 1.98
CA ASP A 259 -3.31 3.41 3.08
C ASP A 259 -3.34 4.94 2.99
N ASP A 260 -3.32 5.47 1.76
CA ASP A 260 -3.56 6.89 1.47
C ASP A 260 -5.00 7.27 1.81
N ALA A 261 -5.98 6.42 1.48
CA ALA A 261 -7.39 6.63 1.81
C ALA A 261 -7.61 6.63 3.32
N ALA A 262 -7.06 5.66 4.04
CA ALA A 262 -7.10 5.60 5.50
C ALA A 262 -6.47 6.86 6.14
N SER A 263 -5.34 7.32 5.59
CA SER A 263 -4.67 8.54 6.04
C SER A 263 -5.49 9.80 5.74
N ALA A 264 -6.08 9.92 4.56
CA ALA A 264 -6.94 11.04 4.16
C ALA A 264 -8.21 11.13 5.02
N ILE A 265 -8.85 9.99 5.31
CA ILE A 265 -10.02 9.89 6.19
C ILE A 265 -9.66 10.33 7.62
N ARG A 266 -8.59 9.78 8.20
CA ARG A 266 -8.12 10.15 9.55
C ARG A 266 -7.77 11.64 9.67
N ASN A 267 -7.06 12.19 8.68
CA ASN A 267 -6.66 13.60 8.67
C ASN A 267 -7.84 14.58 8.45
N ALA A 268 -8.97 14.10 7.91
CA ALA A 268 -10.17 14.90 7.75
C ALA A 268 -11.11 14.81 8.97
N TYR A 269 -11.20 13.65 9.63
CA TYR A 269 -12.12 13.42 10.74
C TYR A 269 -11.90 14.42 11.89
N LEU A 270 -12.99 15.01 12.38
CA LEU A 270 -13.05 16.11 13.36
C LEU A 270 -12.30 17.42 12.99
N VAL A 271 -11.36 17.41 12.05
CA VAL A 271 -10.57 18.57 11.62
C VAL A 271 -11.23 19.33 10.48
N SER A 272 -11.89 18.62 9.56
CA SER A 272 -12.48 19.16 8.33
C SER A 272 -13.97 18.80 8.21
N ASP A 273 -14.73 19.72 7.59
CA ASP A 273 -16.14 19.54 7.22
C ASP A 273 -16.30 19.48 5.68
N LYS A 274 -15.19 19.35 4.93
CA LYS A 274 -15.18 19.23 3.46
C LYS A 274 -15.19 17.75 3.04
N PRO A 275 -15.76 17.41 1.86
CA PRO A 275 -15.58 16.09 1.26
C PRO A 275 -14.09 15.75 1.06
N VAL A 276 -13.77 14.47 1.26
CA VAL A 276 -12.43 13.90 1.07
C VAL A 276 -12.39 13.23 -0.29
N GLU A 277 -11.42 13.58 -1.13
CA GLU A 277 -11.20 12.86 -2.39
C GLU A 277 -10.58 11.49 -2.10
N VAL A 278 -11.17 10.41 -2.63
CA VAL A 278 -10.68 9.04 -2.43
C VAL A 278 -9.43 8.83 -3.28
N PRO A 279 -8.24 8.60 -2.68
CA PRO A 279 -7.02 8.35 -3.42
C PRO A 279 -7.10 7.02 -4.19
N THR A 280 -6.62 7.03 -5.43
CA THR A 280 -6.62 5.84 -6.30
C THR A 280 -5.30 5.72 -7.05
N ALA A 281 -4.77 4.50 -7.12
CA ALA A 281 -3.65 4.14 -7.98
C ALA A 281 -4.15 3.57 -9.32
N VAL A 282 -3.43 3.86 -10.40
CA VAL A 282 -3.63 3.22 -11.71
C VAL A 282 -2.90 1.88 -11.71
N VAL A 283 -3.57 0.82 -12.16
CA VAL A 283 -2.97 -0.50 -12.33
C VAL A 283 -2.69 -0.72 -13.81
N GLU A 284 -1.41 -0.73 -14.20
CA GLU A 284 -1.04 -0.94 -15.60
C GLU A 284 -1.19 -2.41 -16.01
N PRO A 285 -1.58 -2.69 -17.27
CA PRO A 285 -1.65 -4.05 -17.79
C PRO A 285 -0.24 -4.62 -17.97
N ALA A 286 -0.08 -5.92 -17.74
CA ALA A 286 1.22 -6.59 -17.81
C ALA A 286 1.88 -6.54 -19.20
N VAL A 287 1.10 -6.31 -20.26
CA VAL A 287 1.59 -6.20 -21.65
C VAL A 287 0.89 -5.04 -22.38
N ASP A 288 1.69 -4.17 -23.00
CA ASP A 288 1.23 -3.00 -23.76
C ASP A 288 0.67 -3.32 -25.17
N SER A 289 0.13 -2.32 -25.87
CA SER A 289 -0.45 -2.45 -27.21
C SER A 289 0.55 -2.86 -28.30
N ASP A 290 1.81 -2.50 -28.14
CA ASP A 290 2.83 -2.61 -29.19
C ASP A 290 3.48 -3.99 -29.14
N ALA A 291 3.70 -4.52 -27.94
CA ALA A 291 4.01 -5.93 -27.69
C ALA A 291 2.88 -6.85 -28.20
N VAL A 292 1.61 -6.47 -28.01
CA VAL A 292 0.47 -7.21 -28.60
C VAL A 292 0.49 -7.16 -30.13
N ALA A 293 0.75 -6.00 -30.72
CA ALA A 293 0.88 -5.86 -32.16
C ALA A 293 2.09 -6.62 -32.74
N ALA A 294 3.18 -6.74 -31.98
CA ALA A 294 4.33 -7.57 -32.32
C ALA A 294 3.99 -9.07 -32.29
N VAL A 295 3.37 -9.56 -31.22
CA VAL A 295 2.94 -10.97 -31.09
C VAL A 295 1.86 -11.33 -32.12
N LYS A 296 0.99 -10.39 -32.51
CA LYS A 296 0.08 -10.61 -33.63
C LYS A 296 0.84 -10.92 -34.92
N LYS A 297 1.85 -10.11 -35.27
CA LYS A 297 2.64 -10.28 -36.51
C LYS A 297 3.59 -11.47 -36.49
N SER A 298 4.22 -11.76 -35.34
CA SER A 298 5.25 -12.80 -35.23
C SER A 298 4.69 -14.20 -34.98
N PHE A 299 3.55 -14.31 -34.28
CA PHE A 299 2.92 -15.59 -33.97
C PHE A 299 1.51 -15.69 -34.57
N ALA A 300 0.62 -14.75 -34.29
CA ALA A 300 -0.81 -14.96 -34.56
C ALA A 300 -1.17 -15.01 -36.05
N ASP A 301 -0.65 -14.09 -36.87
CA ASP A 301 -0.87 -14.07 -38.33
C ASP A 301 -0.26 -15.33 -39.00
N PRO A 302 0.98 -15.75 -38.70
CA PRO A 302 1.50 -17.05 -39.13
C PRO A 302 0.67 -18.25 -38.65
N ALA A 303 0.19 -18.26 -37.41
CA ALA A 303 -0.48 -19.41 -36.79
C ALA A 303 -1.84 -19.77 -37.40
N VAL A 304 -2.43 -18.91 -38.24
CA VAL A 304 -3.65 -19.19 -39.02
C VAL A 304 -3.44 -19.06 -40.54
N SER A 305 -2.19 -18.97 -40.98
CA SER A 305 -1.84 -18.80 -42.40
C SER A 305 -2.12 -20.02 -43.29
N GLY A 306 -2.34 -21.20 -42.70
CA GLY A 306 -2.62 -22.45 -43.42
C GLY A 306 -3.14 -23.57 -42.52
N PRO A 307 -3.57 -24.72 -43.11
CA PRO A 307 -3.99 -25.87 -42.34
C PRO A 307 -2.80 -26.56 -41.64
N VAL A 308 -3.09 -27.34 -40.58
CA VAL A 308 -2.09 -28.11 -39.84
C VAL A 308 -2.21 -29.59 -40.20
N THR A 309 -1.14 -30.20 -40.70
CA THR A 309 -1.11 -31.65 -40.97
C THR A 309 -0.87 -32.43 -39.68
N LEU A 310 -1.79 -33.34 -39.37
CA LEU A 310 -1.69 -34.31 -38.28
C LEU A 310 -1.21 -35.66 -38.84
N ALA A 311 -0.08 -36.16 -38.36
CA ALA A 311 0.39 -37.51 -38.65
C ALA A 311 -0.04 -38.47 -37.52
N VAL A 312 -0.69 -39.58 -37.87
CA VAL A 312 -1.22 -40.58 -36.92
C VAL A 312 -0.92 -41.98 -37.44
N GLY A 313 0.25 -42.51 -37.07
CA GLY A 313 0.84 -43.67 -37.74
C GLY A 313 1.14 -43.34 -39.20
N ASP A 314 0.86 -44.27 -40.10
CA ASP A 314 1.11 -44.12 -41.55
C ASP A 314 0.05 -43.25 -42.28
N LYS A 315 -0.79 -42.50 -41.55
CA LYS A 315 -1.84 -41.62 -42.10
C LYS A 315 -1.56 -40.16 -41.78
N GLU A 316 -1.66 -39.30 -42.79
CA GLU A 316 -1.74 -37.85 -42.64
C GLU A 316 -3.19 -37.37 -42.82
N VAL A 317 -3.62 -36.39 -42.02
CA VAL A 317 -4.87 -35.64 -42.21
C VAL A 317 -4.63 -34.15 -42.01
N SER A 318 -5.21 -33.34 -42.91
CA SER A 318 -5.13 -31.88 -42.87
C SER A 318 -6.26 -31.31 -42.01
N LEU A 319 -5.91 -30.66 -40.90
CA LEU A 319 -6.83 -29.95 -40.02
C LEU A 319 -6.97 -28.49 -40.50
N PRO A 320 -8.13 -28.06 -41.03
CA PRO A 320 -8.29 -26.72 -41.58
C PRO A 320 -8.28 -25.63 -40.49
N VAL A 321 -7.93 -24.41 -40.88
CA VAL A 321 -7.87 -23.24 -39.97
C VAL A 321 -9.16 -23.07 -39.17
N SER A 322 -10.32 -23.22 -39.82
CA SER A 322 -11.65 -23.12 -39.18
C SER A 322 -11.92 -24.19 -38.12
N ALA A 323 -11.18 -25.31 -38.11
CA ALA A 323 -11.33 -26.37 -37.11
C ALA A 323 -10.50 -26.12 -35.84
N TYR A 324 -9.30 -25.51 -35.95
CA TYR A 324 -8.42 -25.30 -34.79
C TYR A 324 -8.37 -23.86 -34.29
N ALA A 325 -8.53 -22.86 -35.16
CA ALA A 325 -8.41 -21.45 -34.78
C ALA A 325 -9.40 -21.02 -33.68
N PRO A 326 -10.68 -21.44 -33.67
CA PRO A 326 -11.60 -21.12 -32.55
C PRO A 326 -11.17 -21.67 -31.18
N ALA A 327 -10.24 -22.64 -31.15
CA ALA A 327 -9.62 -23.15 -29.92
C ALA A 327 -8.29 -22.46 -29.57
N LEU A 328 -7.63 -21.80 -30.52
CA LEU A 328 -6.39 -21.05 -30.27
C LEU A 328 -6.72 -19.74 -29.54
N VAL A 329 -5.88 -19.38 -28.56
CA VAL A 329 -5.98 -18.10 -27.85
C VAL A 329 -4.60 -17.67 -27.35
N VAL A 330 -4.20 -16.44 -27.61
CA VAL A 330 -3.04 -15.82 -26.96
C VAL A 330 -3.55 -14.96 -25.82
N ARG A 331 -3.00 -15.11 -24.62
CA ARG A 331 -3.37 -14.33 -23.43
C ARG A 331 -2.16 -14.16 -22.53
N VAL A 332 -2.23 -13.19 -21.63
CA VAL A 332 -1.20 -13.02 -20.60
C VAL A 332 -1.19 -14.21 -19.63
N LYS A 333 0.01 -14.72 -19.36
CA LYS A 333 0.38 -15.62 -18.26
C LYS A 333 1.84 -15.32 -17.89
N ASP A 334 2.18 -15.33 -16.61
CA ASP A 334 3.54 -15.03 -16.12
C ASP A 334 4.08 -13.70 -16.65
N TYR A 335 3.22 -12.67 -16.69
CA TYR A 335 3.48 -11.33 -17.27
C TYR A 335 3.86 -11.30 -18.77
N GLN A 336 3.56 -12.37 -19.53
CA GLN A 336 3.88 -12.46 -20.97
C GLN A 336 2.71 -13.00 -21.79
N LEU A 337 2.59 -12.58 -23.06
CA LEU A 337 1.62 -13.15 -24.00
C LEU A 337 2.05 -14.56 -24.42
N GLN A 338 1.36 -15.57 -23.90
CA GLN A 338 1.60 -16.97 -24.22
C GLN A 338 0.43 -17.54 -25.05
N PRO A 339 0.70 -18.44 -26.04
CA PRO A 339 -0.33 -19.13 -26.78
C PRO A 339 -0.87 -20.35 -26.01
N PHE A 340 -2.18 -20.54 -26.05
CA PHE A 340 -2.89 -21.68 -25.46
C PHE A 340 -3.87 -22.29 -26.48
N ILE A 341 -4.18 -23.56 -26.28
CA ILE A 341 -5.22 -24.27 -27.02
C ILE A 341 -6.30 -24.72 -26.04
N ASP A 342 -7.53 -24.28 -26.27
CA ASP A 342 -8.73 -24.72 -25.57
C ASP A 342 -9.09 -26.14 -26.02
N ALA A 343 -8.64 -27.13 -25.26
CA ALA A 343 -8.86 -28.54 -25.55
C ALA A 343 -10.36 -28.91 -25.67
N LYS A 344 -11.26 -28.21 -24.96
CA LYS A 344 -12.71 -28.47 -25.05
C LYS A 344 -13.27 -28.00 -26.39
N LYS A 345 -12.82 -26.84 -26.90
CA LYS A 345 -13.19 -26.34 -28.23
C LYS A 345 -12.55 -27.18 -29.35
N LEU A 346 -11.32 -27.65 -29.18
CA LEU A 346 -10.62 -28.44 -30.19
C LEU A 346 -11.14 -29.89 -30.30
N ALA A 347 -11.61 -30.49 -29.20
CA ALA A 347 -11.95 -31.92 -29.13
C ALA A 347 -12.92 -32.38 -30.22
N LYS A 348 -14.01 -31.64 -30.47
CA LYS A 348 -14.98 -32.01 -31.51
C LYS A 348 -14.39 -31.85 -32.93
N PRO A 349 -13.90 -30.68 -33.38
CA PRO A 349 -13.30 -30.54 -34.71
C PRO A 349 -12.15 -31.52 -34.99
N LEU A 350 -11.36 -31.87 -33.96
CA LEU A 350 -10.32 -32.89 -34.03
C LEU A 350 -10.91 -34.30 -34.23
N THR A 351 -11.97 -34.66 -33.51
CA THR A 351 -12.67 -35.96 -33.65
C THR A 351 -13.36 -36.06 -35.02
N ASP A 352 -14.04 -35.00 -35.45
CA ASP A 352 -14.70 -34.93 -36.76
C ASP A 352 -13.66 -35.12 -37.90
N SER A 353 -12.49 -34.48 -37.78
CA SER A 353 -11.39 -34.59 -38.76
C SER A 353 -10.65 -35.92 -38.73
N THR A 354 -10.53 -36.56 -37.57
CA THR A 354 -9.82 -37.84 -37.39
C THR A 354 -10.72 -39.08 -37.49
N THR A 355 -12.00 -38.91 -37.82
CA THR A 355 -12.95 -40.01 -38.01
C THR A 355 -12.48 -40.97 -39.12
N GLY A 356 -12.27 -42.24 -38.76
CA GLY A 356 -11.69 -43.26 -39.66
C GLY A 356 -10.16 -43.40 -39.60
N ILE A 357 -9.49 -42.65 -38.72
CA ILE A 357 -8.11 -42.90 -38.30
C ILE A 357 -8.11 -43.85 -37.09
N GLY A 358 -7.06 -44.68 -36.99
CA GLY A 358 -6.93 -45.69 -35.95
C GLY A 358 -7.75 -46.96 -36.19
N LYS A 359 -7.59 -47.94 -35.30
CA LYS A 359 -8.48 -49.09 -35.15
C LYS A 359 -9.28 -48.87 -33.88
N LYS A 360 -10.59 -49.21 -33.88
CA LYS A 360 -11.36 -49.21 -32.63
C LYS A 360 -10.71 -50.16 -31.65
N ALA A 361 -10.64 -49.78 -30.37
CA ALA A 361 -10.23 -50.70 -29.31
C ALA A 361 -11.14 -51.95 -29.35
N VAL A 362 -10.52 -53.12 -29.28
CA VAL A 362 -11.17 -54.43 -29.27
C VAL A 362 -10.53 -55.24 -28.16
N ASP A 363 -11.36 -55.92 -27.37
CA ASP A 363 -10.90 -56.61 -26.18
C ASP A 363 -10.01 -57.80 -26.53
N ALA A 364 -8.89 -57.93 -25.82
CA ALA A 364 -7.88 -58.95 -26.09
C ALA A 364 -8.42 -60.36 -25.74
N THR A 365 -8.96 -61.04 -26.75
CA THR A 365 -9.51 -62.40 -26.60
C THR A 365 -8.37 -63.42 -26.70
N VAL A 366 -7.88 -63.90 -25.55
CA VAL A 366 -6.95 -65.04 -25.50
C VAL A 366 -7.74 -66.34 -25.71
N ARG A 367 -7.38 -67.14 -26.71
CA ARG A 367 -7.82 -68.55 -26.78
C ARG A 367 -6.74 -69.45 -26.20
N ILE A 368 -7.15 -70.64 -25.74
CA ILE A 368 -6.24 -71.70 -25.32
C ILE A 368 -6.64 -72.96 -26.08
N GLU A 369 -5.72 -73.50 -26.86
CA GLU A 369 -5.88 -74.77 -27.55
C GLU A 369 -4.71 -75.70 -27.19
N ASN A 370 -5.02 -76.92 -26.74
CA ASN A 370 -4.02 -77.91 -26.31
C ASN A 370 -3.05 -77.38 -25.24
N ASP A 371 -3.60 -76.79 -24.17
CA ASP A 371 -2.89 -76.20 -23.01
C ASP A 371 -1.88 -75.10 -23.36
N LYS A 372 -2.07 -74.40 -24.48
CA LYS A 372 -1.24 -73.26 -24.90
C LYS A 372 -2.11 -72.08 -25.35
N PRO A 373 -1.76 -70.83 -24.98
CA PRO A 373 -2.42 -69.66 -25.53
C PRO A 373 -2.13 -69.50 -27.02
N VAL A 374 -3.14 -69.09 -27.79
CA VAL A 374 -3.12 -68.89 -29.26
C VAL A 374 -3.85 -67.62 -29.65
#